data_AF-A0AAD5JFI9-F1
#
_entry.id   AF-A0AAD5JFI9-F1
#
_cell.length_a   1.000
_cell.length_b   1.000
_cell.length_c   1.000
_cell.angle_alpha   90.00
_cell.angle_beta   90.00
_cell.angle_gamma   90.00
#
_symmetry.space_group_name_H-M   'P 1'
#
loop_
_entity.id
_entity.type
_entity.pdbx_description
1 polymer ?
#
loop_
_entity_poly.entity_id
_entity_poly.type
_entity_poly.pdbx_seq_one_letter_code
_entity_poly.pdbx_strand_id
1 'polypeptide(L)'
;MNSEVCNMIPDQRQSAHYKPNIWKFDFLQSLNSKYEEEEYCKSRAEKLKEDVKQLFVEAFEVLSKLELIDSLMKLGLSNLFEEEIREALDTIASMKNIENLCAVEEDLLYATALYFRLLRQHGYEISPGTHEHVNNSRADYFSEDV
;
A
#
# COMPACT_ATOMS: atom_id res chain seq x y z
N MET A 1 8.97 65.16 40.46
CA MET A 1 8.19 64.25 39.60
C MET A 1 9.14 63.18 39.14
N ASN A 2 9.08 62.00 39.75
CA ASN A 2 9.99 60.89 39.44
C ASN A 2 9.30 60.04 38.38
N SER A 3 9.82 60.09 37.15
CA SER A 3 9.35 59.26 36.05
C SER A 3 9.83 57.83 36.31
N GLU A 4 8.92 56.92 36.61
CA GLU A 4 9.19 55.48 36.62
C GLU A 4 9.56 55.06 35.20
N VAL A 5 10.81 54.63 35.04
CA VAL A 5 11.30 54.01 33.81
C VAL A 5 10.78 52.58 33.82
N CYS A 6 9.87 52.24 32.91
CA CYS A 6 9.49 50.85 32.66
C CYS A 6 10.75 50.07 32.25
N ASN A 7 11.26 49.25 33.17
CA ASN A 7 12.27 48.26 32.89
C ASN A 7 11.67 47.22 31.92
N MET A 8 11.91 47.42 30.62
CA MET A 8 11.66 46.42 29.60
C MET A 8 12.63 45.26 29.84
N ILE A 9 12.16 44.20 30.51
CA ILE A 9 12.88 42.92 30.56
C ILE A 9 12.96 42.46 29.09
N PRO A 10 14.17 42.28 28.51
CA PRO A 10 14.27 41.79 27.15
C PRO A 10 13.60 40.42 27.12
N ASP A 11 12.63 40.25 26.22
CA ASP A 11 11.90 39.01 26.04
C ASP A 11 12.90 37.89 25.74
N GLN A 12 13.28 37.14 26.77
CA GLN A 12 14.26 36.07 26.67
C GLN A 12 13.62 34.94 25.88
N ARG A 13 14.02 34.81 24.61
CA ARG A 13 13.53 33.75 23.73
C ARG A 13 13.82 32.37 24.33
N GLN A 14 12.76 31.68 24.74
CA GLN A 14 12.84 30.35 25.32
C GLN A 14 13.23 29.33 24.24
N SER A 15 14.24 28.50 24.52
CA SER A 15 14.69 27.47 23.57
C SER A 15 13.90 26.17 23.78
N ALA A 16 13.42 25.55 22.71
CA ALA A 16 12.61 24.33 22.76
C ALA A 16 13.42 23.02 23.01
N HIS A 17 14.74 23.12 23.25
CA HIS A 17 15.64 22.00 23.54
C HIS A 17 15.52 20.81 22.55
N TYR A 18 15.40 21.10 21.25
CA TYR A 18 15.39 20.05 20.23
C TYR A 18 16.68 19.25 20.23
N LYS A 19 16.55 17.94 20.03
CA LYS A 19 17.70 17.07 19.84
C LYS A 19 18.34 17.34 18.48
N PRO A 20 19.67 17.24 18.38
CA PRO A 20 20.37 17.40 17.11
C PRO A 20 19.99 16.29 16.12
N ASN A 21 20.31 16.52 14.85
CA ASN A 21 20.08 15.54 13.79
C ASN A 21 20.78 14.21 14.11
N ILE A 22 20.05 13.11 13.88
CA ILE A 22 20.54 11.73 14.01
C ILE A 22 21.65 11.46 12.99
N TRP A 23 21.53 12.04 11.79
CA TRP A 23 22.49 11.88 10.71
C TRP A 23 23.44 13.08 10.65
N LYS A 24 24.73 12.81 10.84
CA LYS A 24 25.79 13.81 10.69
C LYS A 24 26.04 14.07 9.19
N PHE A 25 26.46 15.30 8.88
CA PHE A 25 26.76 15.69 7.49
C PHE A 25 27.85 14.81 6.86
N ASP A 26 28.95 14.57 7.57
CA ASP A 26 30.04 13.71 7.06
C ASP A 26 29.58 12.29 6.76
N PHE A 27 28.64 11.76 7.56
CA PHE A 27 28.03 10.45 7.31
C PHE A 27 27.20 10.46 6.02
N LEU A 28 26.34 11.47 5.85
CA LEU A 28 25.54 11.61 4.62
C LEU A 28 26.42 11.77 3.37
N GLN A 29 27.54 12.50 3.48
CA GLN A 29 28.49 12.69 2.38
C GLN A 29 29.25 11.39 2.06
N SER A 30 29.45 10.50 3.04
CA SER A 30 30.12 9.21 2.86
C SER A 30 29.22 8.11 2.29
N LEU A 31 27.92 8.37 2.12
CA LEU A 31 26.99 7.38 1.56
C LEU A 31 27.42 7.02 0.14
N ASN A 32 27.62 5.71 -0.08
CA ASN A 32 27.95 5.16 -1.38
C ASN A 32 27.11 3.89 -1.61
N SER A 33 26.59 3.72 -2.81
CA SER A 33 25.81 2.56 -3.21
C SER A 33 26.65 1.62 -4.05
N LYS A 34 26.87 0.40 -3.55
CA LYS A 34 27.50 -0.68 -4.34
C LYS A 34 26.64 -1.11 -5.53
N TYR A 35 25.37 -0.71 -5.56
CA TYR A 35 24.38 -1.14 -6.55
C TYR A 35 24.23 -0.19 -7.73
N GLU A 36 24.85 1.01 -7.70
CA GLU A 36 24.75 1.98 -8.81
C GLU A 36 25.63 1.62 -10.02
N GLU A 37 26.77 0.95 -9.78
CA GLU A 37 27.82 0.74 -10.79
C GLU A 37 27.98 -0.72 -11.25
N GLU A 38 27.36 -1.69 -10.56
CA GLU A 38 27.45 -3.09 -10.97
C GLU A 38 26.50 -3.40 -12.15
N GLU A 39 27.07 -3.53 -13.35
CA GLU A 39 26.37 -3.98 -14.56
C GLU A 39 25.66 -5.34 -14.35
N TYR A 40 26.25 -6.20 -13.52
CA TYR A 40 25.63 -7.45 -13.09
C TYR A 40 24.33 -7.23 -12.31
N CYS A 41 24.30 -6.29 -11.37
CA CYS A 41 23.09 -6.00 -10.60
C CYS A 41 21.97 -5.47 -11.49
N LYS A 42 22.31 -4.59 -12.45
CA LYS A 42 21.35 -4.05 -13.42
C LYS A 42 20.79 -5.13 -14.34
N SER A 43 21.65 -5.93 -14.96
CA SER A 43 21.23 -7.02 -15.86
C SER A 43 20.37 -8.06 -15.14
N ARG A 44 20.69 -8.40 -13.89
CA ARG A 44 19.87 -9.28 -13.07
C ARG A 44 18.49 -8.68 -12.76
N ALA A 45 18.45 -7.38 -12.44
CA ALA A 45 17.18 -6.69 -12.15
C ALA A 45 16.27 -6.66 -13.39
N GLU A 46 16.82 -6.36 -14.57
CA GLU A 46 16.05 -6.39 -15.83
C GLU A 46 15.53 -7.79 -16.15
N LYS A 47 16.35 -8.82 -15.96
CA LYS A 47 15.90 -10.20 -16.14
C LYS A 47 14.74 -10.56 -15.21
N LEU A 48 14.85 -10.24 -13.93
CA LEU A 48 13.78 -10.49 -12.95
C LEU A 48 12.53 -9.67 -13.25
N LYS A 49 12.68 -8.46 -13.80
CA LYS A 49 11.55 -7.64 -14.23
C LYS A 49 10.77 -8.33 -15.34
N GLU A 50 11.46 -8.86 -16.35
CA GLU A 50 10.83 -9.62 -17.43
C GLU A 50 10.19 -10.92 -16.93
N ASP A 51 10.84 -11.63 -15.99
CA ASP A 51 10.26 -12.82 -15.36
C ASP A 51 8.94 -12.48 -14.62
N VAL A 52 8.86 -11.33 -13.92
CA VAL A 52 7.62 -10.89 -13.27
C VAL A 52 6.54 -10.50 -14.27
N LYS A 53 6.88 -9.84 -15.39
CA LYS A 53 5.92 -9.59 -16.46
C LYS A 53 5.34 -10.87 -17.02
N GLN A 54 6.18 -11.89 -17.17
CA GLN A 54 5.74 -13.21 -17.61
C GLN A 54 4.75 -13.85 -16.61
N LEU A 55 4.92 -13.64 -15.30
CA LEU A 55 3.95 -14.11 -14.29
C LEU A 55 2.56 -13.49 -14.46
N PHE A 56 2.44 -12.25 -14.94
CA PHE A 56 1.12 -11.65 -15.24
C PHE A 56 0.38 -12.37 -16.39
N VAL A 57 1.14 -12.92 -17.34
CA VAL A 57 0.63 -13.69 -18.47
C VAL A 57 0.28 -15.11 -18.05
N GLU A 58 1.12 -15.73 -17.22
CA GLU A 58 0.98 -17.13 -16.77
C GLU A 58 -0.04 -17.32 -15.65
N ALA A 59 -0.34 -16.30 -14.86
CA ALA A 59 -1.38 -16.37 -13.84
C ALA A 59 -2.76 -16.56 -14.51
N PHE A 60 -3.26 -17.79 -14.54
CA PHE A 60 -4.56 -18.09 -15.15
C PHE A 60 -5.74 -17.72 -14.25
N GLU A 61 -5.59 -17.87 -12.95
CA GLU A 61 -6.64 -17.60 -11.97
C GLU A 61 -6.65 -16.13 -11.55
N VAL A 62 -7.87 -15.59 -11.36
CA VAL A 62 -8.07 -14.19 -10.96
C VAL A 62 -7.47 -13.92 -9.59
N LEU A 63 -7.66 -14.84 -8.64
CA LEU A 63 -7.08 -14.73 -7.31
C LEU A 63 -5.54 -14.61 -7.38
N SER A 64 -4.87 -15.48 -8.14
CA SER A 64 -3.41 -15.44 -8.29
C SER A 64 -2.92 -14.11 -8.89
N LYS A 65 -3.66 -13.51 -9.82
CA LYS A 65 -3.35 -12.18 -10.34
C LYS A 65 -3.48 -11.10 -9.27
N LEU A 66 -4.56 -11.13 -8.48
CA LEU A 66 -4.77 -10.19 -7.39
C LEU A 66 -3.67 -10.31 -6.31
N GLU A 67 -3.24 -11.53 -5.98
CA GLU A 67 -2.16 -11.78 -5.02
C GLU A 67 -0.80 -11.30 -5.53
N LEU A 68 -0.52 -11.48 -6.83
CA LEU A 68 0.69 -10.94 -7.46
C LEU A 68 0.72 -9.42 -7.35
N ILE A 69 -0.38 -8.75 -7.69
CA ILE A 69 -0.51 -7.28 -7.59
C ILE A 69 -0.30 -6.83 -6.14
N ASP A 70 -0.97 -7.47 -5.18
CA ASP A 70 -0.85 -7.13 -3.76
C ASP A 70 0.58 -7.30 -3.24
N SER A 71 1.27 -8.35 -3.69
CA SER A 71 2.67 -8.59 -3.35
C SER A 71 3.58 -7.50 -3.90
N LEU A 72 3.40 -7.10 -5.16
CA LEU A 72 4.18 -6.03 -5.79
C LEU A 72 3.98 -4.68 -5.08
N MET A 73 2.75 -4.36 -4.67
CA MET A 73 2.45 -3.16 -3.92
C MET A 73 3.12 -3.16 -2.54
N LYS A 74 3.03 -4.28 -1.80
CA LYS A 74 3.67 -4.42 -0.48
C LYS A 74 5.19 -4.37 -0.54
N LEU A 75 5.79 -4.82 -1.65
CA LEU A 75 7.23 -4.75 -1.89
C LEU A 75 7.69 -3.37 -2.39
N GLY A 76 6.77 -2.45 -2.69
CA GLY A 76 7.10 -1.14 -3.26
C GLY A 76 7.62 -1.22 -4.69
N LEU A 77 7.23 -2.26 -5.44
CA LEU A 77 7.64 -2.51 -6.83
C LEU A 77 6.54 -2.18 -7.83
N SER A 78 5.35 -1.77 -7.38
CA SER A 78 4.20 -1.51 -8.25
C SER A 78 4.46 -0.47 -9.34
N ASN A 79 5.33 0.51 -9.07
CA ASN A 79 5.72 1.55 -10.02
C ASN A 79 6.50 1.01 -11.23
N LEU A 80 7.08 -0.20 -11.15
CA LEU A 80 7.79 -0.82 -12.26
C LEU A 80 6.87 -1.56 -13.23
N PHE A 81 5.61 -1.80 -12.82
CA PHE A 81 4.63 -2.65 -13.51
C PHE A 81 3.26 -1.96 -13.62
N GLU A 82 3.22 -0.63 -13.68
CA GLU A 82 1.97 0.14 -13.67
C GLU A 82 1.03 -0.25 -14.81
N GLU A 83 1.60 -0.55 -15.99
CA GLU A 83 0.85 -0.96 -17.17
C GLU A 83 0.25 -2.35 -16.99
N GLU A 84 1.05 -3.34 -16.57
CA GLU A 84 0.61 -4.71 -16.35
C GLU A 84 -0.44 -4.79 -15.23
N ILE A 85 -0.26 -4.03 -14.15
CA ILE A 85 -1.22 -3.94 -13.04
C ILE A 85 -2.54 -3.34 -13.53
N ARG A 86 -2.49 -2.23 -14.28
CA ARG A 86 -3.69 -1.58 -14.83
C ARG A 86 -4.44 -2.51 -15.76
N GLU A 87 -3.78 -3.16 -16.70
CA GLU A 87 -4.42 -4.09 -17.64
C GLU A 87 -5.04 -5.31 -16.93
N ALA A 88 -4.34 -5.84 -15.93
CA ALA A 88 -4.87 -6.92 -15.10
C ALA A 88 -6.15 -6.46 -14.36
N LEU A 89 -6.12 -5.29 -13.71
CA LEU A 89 -7.28 -4.76 -12.99
C LEU A 89 -8.43 -4.38 -13.92
N ASP A 90 -8.17 -3.83 -15.11
CA ASP A 90 -9.18 -3.54 -16.13
C ASP A 90 -9.90 -4.83 -16.57
N THR A 91 -9.12 -5.90 -16.80
CA THR A 91 -9.65 -7.21 -17.17
C THR A 91 -10.52 -7.79 -16.06
N ILE A 92 -10.05 -7.68 -14.81
CA ILE A 92 -10.74 -8.18 -13.62
C ILE A 92 -12.01 -7.38 -13.33
N ALA A 93 -11.98 -6.05 -13.44
CA ALA A 93 -13.14 -5.18 -13.27
C ALA A 93 -14.22 -5.42 -14.32
N SER A 94 -13.82 -5.84 -15.53
CA SER A 94 -14.75 -6.19 -16.61
C SER A 94 -15.47 -7.53 -16.39
N MET A 95 -15.05 -8.34 -15.40
CA MET A 95 -15.71 -9.59 -15.06
C MET A 95 -17.04 -9.32 -14.35
N LYS A 96 -18.15 -9.85 -14.89
CA LYS A 96 -19.50 -9.56 -14.40
C LYS A 96 -19.86 -10.29 -13.09
N ASN A 97 -19.17 -11.36 -12.73
CA ASN A 97 -19.50 -12.22 -11.59
C ASN A 97 -18.32 -12.30 -10.62
N ILE A 98 -18.49 -11.73 -9.43
CA ILE A 98 -17.55 -11.79 -8.31
C ILE A 98 -17.40 -13.24 -7.79
N GLU A 99 -18.44 -14.07 -7.95
CA GLU A 99 -18.40 -15.50 -7.59
C GLU A 99 -17.37 -16.30 -8.42
N ASN A 100 -16.96 -15.78 -9.58
CA ASN A 100 -15.93 -16.41 -10.40
C ASN A 100 -14.49 -16.01 -9.99
N LEU A 101 -14.32 -15.24 -8.91
CA LEU A 101 -12.99 -14.82 -8.44
C LEU A 101 -12.16 -16.00 -7.92
N CYS A 102 -12.80 -17.00 -7.31
CA CYS A 102 -12.15 -18.19 -6.79
C CYS A 102 -13.08 -19.40 -6.90
N ALA A 103 -12.52 -20.55 -7.30
CA ALA A 103 -13.25 -21.82 -7.34
C ALA A 103 -13.46 -22.45 -5.95
N VAL A 104 -12.69 -22.00 -4.95
CA VAL A 104 -12.72 -22.50 -3.57
C VAL A 104 -13.59 -21.57 -2.74
N GLU A 105 -14.71 -22.07 -2.21
CA GLU A 105 -15.67 -21.28 -1.42
C GLU A 105 -15.04 -20.67 -0.16
N GLU A 106 -14.11 -21.38 0.49
CA GLU A 106 -13.40 -20.91 1.69
C GLU A 106 -12.56 -19.66 1.41
N ASP A 107 -11.97 -19.58 0.22
CA ASP A 107 -11.13 -18.45 -0.20
C ASP A 107 -11.94 -17.32 -0.85
N LEU A 108 -13.23 -17.53 -1.12
CA LEU A 108 -14.08 -16.53 -1.79
C LEU A 108 -14.18 -15.23 -0.98
N LEU A 109 -14.26 -15.32 0.36
CA LEU A 109 -14.27 -14.12 1.22
C LEU A 109 -12.96 -13.34 1.11
N TYR A 110 -11.83 -14.04 1.14
CA TYR A 110 -10.50 -13.46 0.99
C TYR A 110 -10.32 -12.84 -0.40
N ALA A 111 -10.66 -13.57 -1.46
CA ALA A 111 -10.61 -13.13 -2.84
C ALA A 111 -11.47 -11.88 -3.07
N THR A 112 -12.69 -11.88 -2.52
CA THR A 112 -13.62 -10.74 -2.61
C THR A 112 -13.05 -9.53 -1.89
N ALA A 113 -12.58 -9.67 -0.65
CA ALA A 113 -11.98 -8.57 0.10
C ALA A 113 -10.74 -7.99 -0.62
N LEU A 114 -9.91 -8.87 -1.21
CA LEU A 114 -8.73 -8.48 -1.97
C LEU A 114 -9.10 -7.71 -3.24
N TYR A 115 -10.06 -8.22 -4.02
CA TYR A 115 -10.62 -7.58 -5.20
C TYR A 115 -11.14 -6.17 -4.89
N PHE A 116 -12.01 -6.03 -3.88
CA PHE A 116 -12.58 -4.74 -3.49
C PHE A 116 -11.50 -3.75 -3.09
N ARG A 117 -10.53 -4.19 -2.28
CA ARG A 117 -9.45 -3.32 -1.82
C ARG A 117 -8.60 -2.82 -2.99
N LEU A 118 -8.14 -3.72 -3.87
CA LEU A 118 -7.24 -3.37 -4.97
C LEU A 118 -7.94 -2.44 -5.98
N LEU A 119 -9.15 -2.77 -6.41
CA LEU A 119 -9.88 -1.92 -7.36
C LEU A 119 -10.18 -0.52 -6.78
N ARG A 120 -10.57 -0.44 -5.50
CA ARG A 120 -10.79 0.88 -4.87
C ARG A 120 -9.50 1.68 -4.74
N GLN A 121 -8.37 1.04 -4.41
CA GLN A 121 -7.06 1.69 -4.34
C GLN A 121 -6.63 2.26 -5.70
N HIS A 122 -7.03 1.62 -6.79
CA HIS A 122 -6.73 2.04 -8.15
C HIS A 122 -7.81 2.93 -8.79
N GLY A 123 -8.80 3.38 -8.00
CA GLY A 123 -9.79 4.37 -8.44
C GLY A 123 -10.97 3.83 -9.24
N TYR A 124 -11.17 2.51 -9.27
CA TYR A 124 -12.35 1.93 -9.92
C TYR A 124 -13.60 2.17 -9.07
N GLU A 125 -14.69 2.55 -9.74
CA GLU A 125 -16.01 2.63 -9.12
C GLU A 125 -16.59 1.21 -8.96
N ILE A 126 -16.51 0.69 -7.75
CA ILE A 126 -17.15 -0.59 -7.40
C ILE A 126 -18.39 -0.26 -6.59
N SER A 127 -19.54 -0.75 -7.04
CA SER A 127 -20.73 -0.73 -6.20
C SER A 127 -20.45 -1.60 -4.96
N PRO A 128 -20.72 -1.12 -3.73
CA PRO A 128 -20.62 -1.94 -2.53
C PRO A 128 -21.73 -3.02 -2.45
N GLY A 129 -22.11 -3.61 -3.59
CA GLY A 129 -23.31 -4.43 -3.80
C GLY A 129 -23.57 -5.43 -2.70
N THR A 130 -24.59 -5.11 -1.89
CA THR A 130 -25.42 -5.98 -1.05
C THR A 130 -24.74 -7.25 -0.54
N HIS A 131 -24.01 -7.11 0.56
CA HIS A 131 -23.81 -8.22 1.53
C HIS A 131 -25.17 -8.64 2.13
N GLU A 132 -26.13 -9.09 1.34
CA GLU A 132 -27.41 -9.62 1.87
C GLU A 132 -27.32 -11.12 2.24
N HIS A 133 -26.20 -11.80 1.97
CA HIS A 133 -26.07 -13.23 2.25
C HIS A 133 -25.02 -13.64 3.29
N VAL A 134 -24.34 -12.71 3.97
CA VAL A 134 -23.34 -13.07 5.01
C VAL A 134 -23.82 -12.89 6.46
N ASN A 135 -25.02 -12.35 6.70
CA ASN A 135 -25.52 -12.17 8.07
C ASN A 135 -26.91 -12.78 8.27
N ASN A 136 -26.97 -14.11 8.45
CA ASN A 136 -27.98 -14.66 9.34
C ASN A 136 -27.48 -15.93 10.03
N SER A 137 -26.73 -15.78 11.12
CA SER A 137 -26.71 -16.72 12.27
C SER A 137 -25.69 -16.37 13.35
N ARG A 138 -25.49 -15.08 13.70
CA ARG A 138 -24.82 -14.73 14.96
C ARG A 138 -25.13 -13.33 15.51
N ALA A 139 -26.40 -12.95 15.53
CA ALA A 139 -26.87 -11.79 16.28
C ALA A 139 -27.79 -12.28 17.39
N ASP A 140 -27.24 -12.87 18.45
CA ASP A 140 -28.02 -13.29 19.62
C ASP A 140 -27.18 -13.43 20.89
N TYR A 141 -26.20 -12.54 21.08
CA TYR A 141 -25.58 -12.34 22.39
C TYR A 141 -25.16 -10.88 22.46
N PHE A 142 -25.99 -10.02 23.07
CA PHE A 142 -25.65 -8.88 23.93
C PHE A 142 -26.89 -7.97 24.10
N SER A 143 -27.77 -8.41 24.98
CA SER A 143 -28.83 -7.66 25.68
C SER A 143 -29.21 -8.60 26.84
N GLU A 144 -29.21 -8.27 28.12
CA GLU A 144 -29.14 -7.05 28.91
C GLU A 144 -28.48 -7.42 30.25
N ASP A 145 -27.82 -6.48 30.93
CA ASP A 145 -27.76 -6.40 32.40
C ASP A 145 -27.15 -5.03 32.77
N VAL A 146 -28.03 -4.04 32.96
CA VAL A 146 -27.81 -2.85 33.81
C VAL A 146 -29.04 -2.66 34.67
#